data_AF-A0A2K5PPU6-F1
#
_entry.id   AF-A0A2K5PPU6-F1
#
_cell.length_a   1.000
_cell.length_b   1.000
_cell.length_c   1.000
_cell.angle_alpha   90.00
_cell.angle_beta   90.00
_cell.angle_gamma   90.00
#
_symmetry.space_group_name_H-M   'P 1'
#
loop_
_entity.id
_entity.type
_entity.pdbx_description
1 polymer ?
#
loop_
_entity_poly.entity_id
_entity_poly.type
_entity_poly.pdbx_seq_one_letter_code
_entity_poly.pdbx_strand_id
1 'polypeptide(L)'
;MENKAMYLHTVSDCDANSICEDSFDVRSLSKLNLCEDVSRPRSSPDDLKALTRNVNRLNESFRDLQLRLLQAPLQADLTEQVWKVQDALQNQSDSLLALAGAVQRLEGALWGLQAQAVQTEQAVALLRDRTGQQSDAAQLELYQLQVESNSSQLLLRRHAGLLDGLARRVGVLGEELADMGGVLRGLNHSLSYDVALHRTRLQDLRVLVSNASEDTHRLRLAHVGMELQLKQELAMLNAVTEDLRLKDWEHSVALRNISLAKGPPGPKGDQGDEGREGRPGIPGLPGLRGLPGERGTPGLPGPKGDDGKLGATGPMGMRGFKGDRGAKGEKGEKGDRAGDASKDSLLGSWDKVLAQG
;
A
#
# COMPACT_ATOMS: atom_id res chain seq x y z
N MET A 1 27.38 -33.91 -19.46
CA MET A 1 28.47 -33.03 -19.92
C MET A 1 28.14 -31.66 -19.33
N GLU A 2 28.64 -31.15 -18.21
CA GLU A 2 29.76 -31.46 -17.31
C GLU A 2 29.30 -31.01 -15.90
N ASN A 3 29.12 -31.93 -14.94
CA ASN A 3 29.96 -32.12 -13.74
C ASN A 3 30.64 -30.86 -13.15
N LYS A 4 30.07 -30.34 -12.07
CA LYS A 4 30.85 -29.81 -10.93
C LYS A 4 30.26 -30.36 -9.63
N ALA A 5 31.08 -31.16 -8.96
CA ALA A 5 30.86 -31.97 -7.77
C ALA A 5 30.22 -31.17 -6.61
N MET A 6 29.22 -31.66 -5.88
CA MET A 6 29.21 -32.82 -4.95
C MET A 6 30.36 -32.77 -3.94
N TYR A 7 30.12 -32.11 -2.80
CA TYR A 7 30.69 -32.53 -1.51
C TYR A 7 29.67 -32.24 -0.40
N LEU A 8 28.84 -33.24 -0.16
CA LEU A 8 28.26 -33.52 1.16
C LEU A 8 29.33 -34.29 1.94
N HIS A 9 29.65 -33.84 3.16
CA HIS A 9 30.19 -34.74 4.17
C HIS A 9 29.49 -34.47 5.51
N THR A 10 28.73 -35.49 5.92
CA THR A 10 28.24 -35.72 7.27
C THR A 10 29.38 -36.22 8.16
N VAL A 11 29.44 -35.66 9.37
CA VAL A 11 29.72 -36.31 10.67
C VAL A 11 30.36 -37.71 10.63
N SER A 12 31.64 -37.80 10.99
CA SER A 12 32.17 -38.51 12.18
C SER A 12 33.66 -38.77 11.98
N ASP A 13 34.51 -38.20 12.84
CA ASP A 13 35.52 -38.95 13.58
C ASP A 13 36.15 -38.02 14.62
N CYS A 14 35.90 -38.36 15.87
CA CYS A 14 36.60 -37.81 17.02
C CYS A 14 38.00 -38.43 17.02
N ASP A 15 39.04 -37.61 16.88
CA ASP A 15 40.35 -37.97 17.37
C ASP A 15 40.99 -36.78 18.11
N ALA A 16 41.58 -37.15 19.24
CA ALA A 16 42.01 -36.31 20.32
C ALA A 16 43.26 -35.47 20.00
N ASN A 17 43.45 -34.42 20.82
CA ASN A 17 44.67 -33.65 21.04
C ASN A 17 45.18 -32.81 19.86
N SER A 18 44.73 -31.56 19.80
CA SER A 18 45.60 -30.43 19.47
C SER A 18 44.93 -29.13 19.90
N ILE A 19 45.37 -28.61 21.04
CA ILE A 19 45.04 -27.27 21.51
C ILE A 19 45.67 -26.29 20.52
N CYS A 20 44.84 -25.57 19.76
CA CYS A 20 45.29 -24.43 18.97
C CYS A 20 45.69 -23.30 19.92
N GLU A 21 46.98 -23.02 19.99
CA GLU A 21 47.52 -21.76 20.49
C GLU A 21 47.12 -20.64 19.52
N ASP A 22 46.06 -19.91 19.84
CA ASP A 22 45.81 -18.62 19.20
C ASP A 22 46.69 -17.56 19.88
N SER A 23 47.65 -17.08 19.08
CA SER A 23 48.58 -15.98 19.35
C SER A 23 47.82 -14.70 19.71
N PHE A 24 47.62 -14.45 21.00
CA PHE A 24 47.17 -13.16 21.50
C PHE A 24 48.26 -12.10 21.33
N ASP A 25 47.97 -11.08 20.52
CA ASP A 25 48.80 -9.92 20.27
C ASP A 25 49.21 -9.19 21.56
N VAL A 26 50.46 -9.41 21.96
CA VAL A 26 51.15 -8.77 23.11
C VAL A 26 51.31 -7.24 22.92
N ARG A 27 51.01 -6.70 21.72
CA ARG A 27 51.15 -5.27 21.40
C ARG A 27 49.98 -4.38 21.85
N SER A 28 48.86 -4.97 22.26
CA SER A 28 47.66 -4.20 22.65
C SER A 28 47.69 -3.74 24.11
N LEU A 29 48.47 -4.42 24.96
CA LEU A 29 48.61 -4.10 26.39
C LEU A 29 49.65 -2.99 26.64
N SER A 30 50.42 -2.60 25.63
CA SER A 30 51.39 -1.50 25.68
C SER A 30 50.75 -0.11 25.80
N LYS A 31 49.43 0.01 25.60
CA LYS A 31 48.70 1.29 25.69
C LYS A 31 48.11 1.59 27.08
N LEU A 32 48.17 0.64 28.02
CA LEU A 32 47.58 0.80 29.35
C LEU A 32 48.60 1.01 30.48
N ASN A 33 49.90 1.14 30.19
CA ASN A 33 50.94 1.38 31.23
C ASN A 33 50.78 0.47 32.48
N LEU A 34 50.35 -0.78 32.29
CA LEU A 34 49.97 -1.68 33.40
C LEU A 34 50.92 -2.86 33.58
N CYS A 35 51.96 -2.98 32.73
CA CYS A 35 52.89 -4.12 32.76
C CYS A 35 54.29 -3.81 33.30
N GLU A 36 54.70 -2.54 33.48
CA GLU A 36 56.07 -2.24 33.92
C GLU A 36 56.23 -2.17 35.45
N ASP A 37 55.15 -1.95 36.22
CA ASP A 37 55.23 -1.80 37.68
C ASP A 37 55.13 -3.13 38.46
N VAL A 38 54.72 -4.22 37.81
CA VAL A 38 54.45 -5.51 38.50
C VAL A 38 55.69 -6.40 38.59
N SER A 39 56.74 -6.13 37.81
CA SER A 39 57.90 -7.03 37.69
C SER A 39 59.08 -6.70 38.61
N ARG A 40 58.99 -5.66 39.44
CA ARG A 40 60.08 -5.33 40.38
C ARG A 40 59.76 -5.88 41.78
N PRO A 41 60.58 -6.81 42.31
CA PRO A 41 60.40 -7.27 43.67
C PRO A 41 60.50 -6.06 44.61
N ARG A 42 59.45 -5.83 45.41
CA ARG A 42 59.44 -4.87 46.53
C ARG A 42 60.18 -5.40 47.76
N SER A 43 60.97 -6.46 47.65
CA SER A 43 62.12 -6.57 48.55
C SER A 43 63.04 -5.43 48.16
N SER A 44 63.22 -4.43 49.03
CA SER A 44 64.14 -3.36 48.68
C SER A 44 65.47 -4.02 48.28
N PRO A 45 66.00 -3.76 47.07
CA PRO A 45 67.27 -4.36 46.65
C PRO A 45 68.38 -4.04 47.66
N ASP A 46 68.17 -3.00 48.47
CA ASP A 46 69.01 -2.58 49.56
C ASP A 46 68.94 -3.52 50.78
N ASP A 47 67.81 -4.17 51.08
CA ASP A 47 67.69 -5.15 52.17
C ASP A 47 68.37 -6.47 51.84
N LEU A 48 68.23 -6.95 50.59
CA LEU A 48 68.96 -8.13 50.10
C LEU A 48 70.47 -7.86 50.00
N LYS A 49 70.85 -6.65 49.55
CA LYS A 49 72.25 -6.21 49.57
C LYS A 49 72.76 -6.08 51.01
N ALA A 50 71.96 -5.58 51.95
CA ALA A 50 72.33 -5.47 53.36
C ALA A 50 72.50 -6.85 54.01
N LEU A 51 71.61 -7.80 53.73
CA LEU A 51 71.73 -9.18 54.19
C LEU A 51 73.03 -9.82 53.67
N THR A 52 73.28 -9.74 52.36
CA THR A 52 74.49 -10.28 51.73
C THR A 52 75.75 -9.66 52.32
N ARG A 53 75.77 -8.34 52.55
CA ARG A 53 76.88 -7.65 53.21
C ARG A 53 77.07 -8.13 54.66
N ASN A 54 75.99 -8.35 55.41
CA ASN A 54 76.07 -8.82 56.80
C ASN A 54 76.57 -10.27 56.88
N VAL A 55 76.15 -11.15 55.97
CA VAL A 55 76.66 -12.53 55.87
C VAL A 55 78.15 -12.53 55.54
N ASN A 56 78.58 -11.69 54.59
CA ASN A 56 80.00 -11.59 54.22
C ASN A 56 80.85 -11.06 55.38
N ARG A 57 80.36 -10.04 56.11
CA ARG A 57 81.04 -9.50 57.31
C ARG A 57 81.16 -10.54 58.43
N LEU A 58 80.14 -11.35 58.66
CA LEU A 58 80.18 -12.45 59.64
C LEU A 58 81.19 -13.54 59.22
N ASN A 59 81.24 -13.85 57.93
CA ASN A 59 82.16 -14.86 57.40
C ASN A 59 83.64 -14.39 57.48
N GLU A 60 83.88 -13.10 57.20
CA GLU A 60 85.19 -12.47 57.40
C GLU A 60 85.60 -12.45 58.87
N SER A 61 84.70 -12.06 59.79
CA SER A 61 85.00 -12.05 61.23
C SER A 61 85.26 -13.46 61.80
N PHE A 62 84.56 -14.49 61.30
CA PHE A 62 84.80 -15.88 61.67
C PHE A 62 86.17 -16.39 61.17
N ARG A 63 86.57 -16.03 59.94
CA ARG A 63 87.90 -16.34 59.40
C ARG A 63 89.02 -15.65 60.19
N ASP A 64 88.82 -14.38 60.54
CA ASP A 64 89.77 -13.62 61.36
C ASP A 64 89.92 -14.21 62.76
N LEU A 65 88.82 -14.66 63.36
CA LEU A 65 88.84 -15.39 64.63
C LEU A 65 89.58 -16.73 64.53
N GLN A 66 89.33 -17.51 63.49
CA GLN A 66 90.04 -18.77 63.24
C GLN A 66 91.55 -18.57 63.08
N LEU A 67 91.96 -17.54 62.33
CA LEU A 67 93.37 -17.20 62.13
C LEU A 67 94.06 -16.75 63.43
N ARG A 68 93.36 -15.98 64.27
CA ARG A 68 93.87 -15.52 65.56
C ARG A 68 93.99 -16.65 66.60
N LEU A 69 93.06 -17.60 66.59
CA LEU A 69 93.13 -18.80 67.45
C LEU A 69 94.31 -19.72 67.08
N LEU A 70 94.73 -19.75 65.81
CA LEU A 70 95.85 -20.57 65.33
C LEU A 70 97.25 -19.98 65.62
N GLN A 71 97.35 -18.70 66.01
CA GLN A 71 98.64 -17.98 66.13
C GLN A 71 99.09 -17.65 67.57
N ALA A 72 98.39 -18.06 68.64
CA ALA A 72 98.64 -17.53 69.99
C ALA A 72 99.80 -18.22 70.76
N PRO A 73 100.88 -17.51 71.16
CA PRO A 73 101.86 -17.98 72.15
C PRO A 73 101.40 -17.69 73.59
N LEU A 74 101.78 -18.56 74.54
CA LEU A 74 101.06 -18.83 75.79
C LEU A 74 101.45 -18.02 77.06
N GLN A 75 102.22 -16.91 77.02
CA GLN A 75 102.89 -16.46 78.26
C GLN A 75 102.85 -14.99 78.70
N ALA A 76 102.15 -14.08 78.03
CA ALA A 76 101.67 -12.82 78.61
C ALA A 76 100.49 -12.35 77.75
N ASP A 77 99.54 -11.61 78.31
CA ASP A 77 98.33 -11.09 77.64
C ASP A 77 97.06 -11.96 77.71
N LEU A 78 96.95 -12.97 78.60
CA LEU A 78 95.69 -13.75 78.73
C LEU A 78 94.44 -12.87 78.94
N THR A 79 94.55 -11.77 79.68
CA THR A 79 93.44 -10.82 79.90
C THR A 79 93.09 -10.01 78.66
N GLU A 80 94.07 -9.53 77.89
CA GLU A 80 93.84 -8.87 76.60
C GLU A 80 93.31 -9.85 75.55
N GLN A 81 93.79 -11.09 75.52
CA GLN A 81 93.31 -12.12 74.60
C GLN A 81 91.87 -12.51 74.93
N VAL A 82 91.50 -12.65 76.21
CA VAL A 82 90.12 -12.86 76.64
C VAL A 82 89.24 -11.68 76.22
N TRP A 83 89.70 -10.44 76.38
CA TRP A 83 88.94 -9.25 75.96
C TRP A 83 88.77 -9.16 74.44
N LYS A 84 89.80 -9.50 73.66
CA LYS A 84 89.74 -9.54 72.18
C LYS A 84 88.81 -10.64 71.66
N VAL A 85 88.79 -11.80 72.32
CA VAL A 85 87.85 -12.89 72.01
C VAL A 85 86.43 -12.51 72.42
N GLN A 86 86.26 -11.89 73.59
CA GLN A 86 84.97 -11.37 74.06
C GLN A 86 84.38 -10.35 73.07
N ASP A 87 85.19 -9.38 72.62
CA ASP A 87 84.78 -8.35 71.67
C ASP A 87 84.44 -8.94 70.28
N ALA A 88 85.19 -9.93 69.82
CA ALA A 88 84.90 -10.62 68.57
C ALA A 88 83.63 -11.48 68.65
N LEU A 89 83.38 -12.15 69.78
CA LEU A 89 82.11 -12.83 70.02
C LEU A 89 80.94 -11.83 70.09
N GLN A 90 81.16 -10.67 70.71
CA GLN A 90 80.14 -9.61 70.82
C GLN A 90 79.76 -9.08 69.42
N ASN A 91 80.76 -8.81 68.58
CA ASN A 91 80.57 -8.41 67.18
C ASN A 91 79.87 -9.51 66.35
N GLN A 92 80.14 -10.79 66.63
CA GLN A 92 79.41 -11.90 66.00
C GLN A 92 77.96 -11.97 66.47
N SER A 93 77.69 -11.77 67.77
CA SER A 93 76.32 -11.71 68.27
C SER A 93 75.54 -10.54 67.67
N ASP A 94 76.16 -9.36 67.52
CA ASP A 94 75.50 -8.18 66.96
C ASP A 94 75.21 -8.35 65.46
N SER A 95 76.13 -8.97 64.70
CA SER A 95 75.90 -9.28 63.29
C SER A 95 74.87 -10.38 63.07
N LEU A 96 74.78 -11.39 63.94
CA LEU A 96 73.71 -12.38 63.92
C LEU A 96 72.34 -11.75 64.24
N LEU A 97 72.28 -10.83 65.21
CA LEU A 97 71.06 -10.06 65.50
C LEU A 97 70.64 -9.19 64.31
N ALA A 98 71.58 -8.55 63.63
CA ALA A 98 71.31 -7.76 62.42
C ALA A 98 70.83 -8.63 61.24
N LEU A 99 71.36 -9.86 61.11
CA LEU A 99 70.89 -10.84 60.12
C LEU A 99 69.48 -11.32 60.44
N ALA A 100 69.18 -11.67 61.70
CA ALA A 100 67.85 -12.07 62.12
C ALA A 100 66.81 -10.97 61.85
N GLY A 101 67.14 -9.71 62.15
CA GLY A 101 66.28 -8.56 61.84
C GLY A 101 66.12 -8.28 60.33
N ALA A 102 67.09 -8.67 59.49
CA ALA A 102 66.94 -8.59 58.03
C ALA A 102 66.04 -9.70 57.47
N VAL A 103 66.17 -10.93 57.98
CA VAL A 103 65.31 -12.06 57.60
C VAL A 103 63.85 -11.79 57.96
N GLN A 104 63.57 -11.30 59.17
CA GLN A 104 62.21 -10.95 59.59
C GLN A 104 61.57 -9.86 58.72
N ARG A 105 62.35 -8.88 58.24
CA ARG A 105 61.87 -7.86 57.29
C ARG A 105 61.56 -8.45 55.92
N LEU A 106 62.37 -9.39 55.44
CA LEU A 106 62.10 -10.10 54.18
C LEU A 106 60.87 -11.00 54.29
N GLU A 107 60.68 -11.70 55.40
CA GLU A 107 59.47 -12.50 55.66
C GLU A 107 58.22 -11.62 55.67
N GLY A 108 58.26 -10.46 56.34
CA GLY A 108 57.17 -9.49 56.31
C GLY A 108 56.86 -8.98 54.89
N ALA A 109 57.89 -8.70 54.08
CA ALA A 109 57.72 -8.30 52.70
C ALA A 109 57.13 -9.43 51.82
N LEU A 110 57.53 -10.69 52.04
CA LEU A 110 56.97 -11.85 51.35
C LEU A 110 55.49 -12.04 51.69
N TRP A 111 55.10 -11.92 52.97
CA TRP A 111 53.69 -11.95 53.36
C TRP A 111 52.88 -10.81 52.73
N GLY A 112 53.45 -9.60 52.67
CA GLY A 112 52.82 -8.46 51.99
C GLY A 112 52.62 -8.69 50.49
N LEU A 113 53.63 -9.25 49.81
CA LEU A 113 53.53 -9.61 48.40
C LEU A 113 52.51 -10.73 48.16
N GLN A 114 52.47 -11.74 49.03
CA GLN A 114 51.50 -12.82 48.93
C GLN A 114 50.05 -12.29 49.08
N ALA A 115 49.82 -11.40 50.05
CA ALA A 115 48.52 -10.77 50.23
C ALA A 115 48.12 -9.91 49.01
N GLN A 116 49.08 -9.17 48.45
CA GLN A 116 48.84 -8.36 47.26
C GLN A 116 48.57 -9.22 46.02
N ALA A 117 49.29 -10.32 45.83
CA ALA A 117 49.05 -11.27 44.74
C ALA A 117 47.62 -11.83 44.79
N VAL A 118 47.16 -12.28 45.97
CA VAL A 118 45.80 -12.78 46.17
C VAL A 118 44.75 -11.70 45.87
N GLN A 119 44.98 -10.44 46.28
CA GLN A 119 44.09 -9.33 45.93
C GLN A 119 44.05 -9.06 44.43
N THR A 120 45.19 -9.15 43.73
CA THR A 120 45.22 -8.97 42.28
C THR A 120 44.52 -10.10 41.54
N GLU A 121 44.67 -11.35 41.99
CA GLU A 121 43.94 -12.49 41.43
C GLU A 121 42.43 -12.32 41.58
N GLN A 122 41.96 -11.86 42.76
CA GLN A 122 40.55 -11.55 42.99
C GLN A 122 40.06 -10.41 42.09
N ALA A 123 40.84 -9.35 41.92
CA ALA A 123 40.49 -8.25 41.03
C ALA A 123 40.40 -8.69 39.56
N VAL A 124 41.34 -9.53 39.11
CA VAL A 124 41.34 -10.10 37.76
C VAL A 124 40.14 -11.03 37.56
N ALA A 125 39.81 -11.86 38.56
CA ALA A 125 38.62 -12.71 38.52
C ALA A 125 37.34 -11.89 38.38
N LEU A 126 37.17 -10.83 39.19
CA LEU A 126 36.02 -9.93 39.09
C LEU A 126 35.93 -9.22 37.74
N LEU A 127 37.07 -8.80 37.18
CA LEU A 127 37.09 -8.21 35.84
C LEU A 127 36.70 -9.22 34.78
N ARG A 128 37.19 -10.46 34.87
CA ARG A 128 36.82 -11.55 33.96
C ARG A 128 35.32 -11.86 34.01
N ASP A 129 34.74 -11.89 35.21
CA ASP A 129 33.30 -12.13 35.35
C ASP A 129 32.48 -10.98 34.78
N ARG A 130 32.90 -9.73 35.01
CA ARG A 130 32.23 -8.55 34.42
C ARG A 130 32.34 -8.50 32.90
N THR A 131 33.50 -8.79 32.34
CA THR A 131 33.67 -8.81 30.88
C THR A 131 32.88 -9.96 30.26
N GLY A 132 32.81 -11.13 30.92
CA GLY A 132 31.94 -12.24 30.52
C GLY A 132 30.47 -11.85 30.53
N GLN A 133 29.99 -11.25 31.62
CA GLN A 133 28.60 -10.77 31.72
C GLN A 133 28.27 -9.72 30.65
N GLN A 134 29.20 -8.79 30.37
CA GLN A 134 29.01 -7.79 29.32
C GLN A 134 29.01 -8.42 27.92
N SER A 135 29.87 -9.41 27.66
CA SER A 135 29.86 -10.11 26.37
C SER A 135 28.57 -10.90 26.17
N ASP A 136 28.10 -11.59 27.21
CA ASP A 136 26.87 -12.38 27.15
C ASP A 136 25.64 -11.46 26.96
N ALA A 137 25.60 -10.34 27.69
CA ALA A 137 24.54 -9.34 27.54
C ALA A 137 24.53 -8.74 26.12
N ALA A 138 25.71 -8.35 25.61
CA ALA A 138 25.83 -7.81 24.26
C ALA A 138 25.44 -8.84 23.19
N GLN A 139 25.79 -10.12 23.38
CA GLN A 139 25.37 -11.19 22.47
C GLN A 139 23.86 -11.34 22.45
N LEU A 140 23.20 -11.33 23.61
CA LEU A 140 21.74 -11.42 23.70
C LEU A 140 21.05 -10.23 23.02
N GLU A 141 21.56 -9.00 23.21
CA GLU A 141 21.04 -7.82 22.52
C GLU A 141 21.21 -7.94 20.99
N LEU A 142 22.36 -8.41 20.51
CA LEU A 142 22.58 -8.64 19.09
C LEU A 142 21.62 -9.69 18.52
N TYR A 143 21.37 -10.79 19.25
CA TYR A 143 20.39 -11.78 18.83
C TYR A 143 18.97 -11.21 18.78
N GLN A 144 18.57 -10.42 19.77
CA GLN A 144 17.25 -9.76 19.78
C GLN A 144 17.10 -8.81 18.58
N LEU A 145 18.08 -7.93 18.37
CA LEU A 145 18.09 -7.00 17.24
C LEU A 145 18.08 -7.72 15.90
N GLN A 146 18.79 -8.85 15.78
CA GLN A 146 18.78 -9.67 14.58
C GLN A 146 17.39 -10.27 14.31
N VAL A 147 16.70 -10.75 15.34
CA VAL A 147 15.33 -11.28 15.22
C VAL A 147 14.34 -10.17 14.85
N GLU A 148 14.44 -9.00 15.48
CA GLU A 148 13.62 -7.83 15.14
C GLU A 148 13.89 -7.33 13.71
N SER A 149 15.15 -7.29 13.29
CA SER A 149 15.55 -6.97 11.92
C SER A 149 14.97 -7.98 10.91
N ASN A 150 15.09 -9.28 11.19
CA ASN A 150 14.54 -10.30 10.31
C ASN A 150 13.00 -10.24 10.24
N SER A 151 12.33 -10.01 11.37
CA SER A 151 10.87 -9.89 11.40
C SER A 151 10.37 -8.65 10.65
N SER A 152 11.03 -7.50 10.83
CA SER A 152 10.72 -6.28 10.10
C SER A 152 10.99 -6.42 8.59
N GLN A 153 12.08 -7.08 8.19
CA GLN A 153 12.36 -7.40 6.79
C GLN A 153 11.28 -8.29 6.16
N LEU A 154 10.82 -9.33 6.87
CA LEU A 154 9.72 -10.18 6.40
C LEU A 154 8.42 -9.40 6.25
N LEU A 155 8.12 -8.51 7.20
CA LEU A 155 6.95 -7.65 7.16
C LEU A 155 7.02 -6.69 5.97
N LEU A 156 8.17 -6.07 5.71
CA LEU A 156 8.40 -5.21 4.55
C LEU A 156 8.22 -5.97 3.23
N ARG A 157 8.79 -7.18 3.11
CA ARG A 157 8.60 -8.03 1.93
C ARG A 157 7.13 -8.39 1.70
N ARG A 158 6.38 -8.66 2.77
CA ARG A 158 4.93 -8.89 2.68
C ARG A 158 4.19 -7.65 2.18
N HIS A 159 4.52 -6.46 2.70
CA HIS A 159 3.89 -5.22 2.24
C HIS A 159 4.25 -4.89 0.79
N ALA A 160 5.50 -5.13 0.37
CA ALA A 160 5.90 -4.99 -1.03
C ALA A 160 5.07 -5.89 -1.95
N GLY A 161 4.88 -7.17 -1.57
CA GLY A 161 4.02 -8.08 -2.32
C GLY A 161 2.55 -7.64 -2.39
N LEU A 162 2.01 -7.06 -1.31
CA LEU A 162 0.66 -6.49 -1.31
C LEU A 162 0.56 -5.27 -2.24
N LEU A 163 1.55 -4.38 -2.21
CA LEU A 163 1.60 -3.20 -3.08
C LEU A 163 1.73 -3.59 -4.55
N ASP A 164 2.56 -4.58 -4.88
CA ASP A 164 2.65 -5.14 -6.24
C ASP A 164 1.32 -5.74 -6.69
N GLY A 165 0.63 -6.45 -5.79
CA GLY A 165 -0.70 -7.00 -6.06
C GLY A 165 -1.74 -5.91 -6.34
N LEU A 166 -1.71 -4.83 -5.56
CA LEU A 166 -2.57 -3.66 -5.79
C LEU A 166 -2.20 -2.94 -7.09
N ALA A 167 -0.93 -2.74 -7.39
CA ALA A 167 -0.46 -2.11 -8.61
C ALA A 167 -0.93 -2.88 -9.85
N ARG A 168 -0.84 -4.22 -9.85
CA ARG A 168 -1.38 -5.05 -10.93
C ARG A 168 -2.89 -4.90 -11.08
N ARG A 169 -3.65 -4.91 -9.98
CA ARG A 169 -5.11 -4.71 -10.00
C ARG A 169 -5.48 -3.35 -10.57
N VAL A 170 -4.78 -2.29 -10.17
CA VAL A 170 -4.97 -0.94 -10.70
C VAL A 170 -4.59 -0.89 -12.19
N GLY A 171 -3.53 -1.59 -12.60
CA GLY A 171 -3.15 -1.74 -14.00
C GLY A 171 -4.28 -2.36 -14.85
N VAL A 172 -4.82 -3.50 -14.41
CA VAL A 172 -5.94 -4.17 -15.10
C VAL A 172 -7.17 -3.27 -15.17
N LEU A 173 -7.55 -2.62 -14.07
CA LEU A 173 -8.65 -1.65 -14.08
C LEU A 173 -8.39 -0.48 -15.02
N GLY A 174 -7.13 -0.04 -15.14
CA GLY A 174 -6.72 1.01 -16.08
C GLY A 174 -6.90 0.59 -17.54
N GLU A 175 -6.55 -0.65 -17.88
CA GLU A 175 -6.78 -1.21 -19.22
C GLU A 175 -8.28 -1.35 -19.52
N GLU A 176 -9.06 -1.90 -18.59
CA GLU A 176 -10.52 -1.99 -18.72
C GLU A 176 -11.17 -0.60 -18.92
N LEU A 177 -10.69 0.41 -18.19
CA LEU A 177 -11.20 1.78 -18.33
C LEU A 177 -10.79 2.40 -19.68
N ALA A 178 -9.61 2.08 -20.19
CA ALA A 178 -9.15 2.52 -21.50
C ALA A 178 -10.00 1.89 -22.62
N ASP A 179 -10.31 0.59 -22.52
CA ASP A 179 -11.18 -0.12 -23.45
C ASP A 179 -12.59 0.47 -23.44
N MET A 180 -13.17 0.66 -22.26
CA MET A 180 -14.47 1.32 -22.10
C MET A 180 -14.46 2.74 -22.66
N GLY A 181 -13.37 3.50 -22.44
CA GLY A 181 -13.18 4.81 -23.03
C GLY A 181 -13.09 4.78 -24.56
N GLY A 182 -12.49 3.74 -25.13
CA GLY A 182 -12.45 3.48 -26.57
C GLY A 182 -13.84 3.23 -27.14
N VAL A 183 -14.61 2.34 -26.52
CA VAL A 183 -16.01 2.04 -26.91
C VAL A 183 -16.87 3.30 -26.82
N LEU A 184 -16.78 4.04 -25.72
CA LEU A 184 -17.56 5.26 -25.52
C LEU A 184 -17.22 6.32 -26.57
N ARG A 185 -15.93 6.45 -26.93
CA ARG A 185 -15.50 7.35 -28.02
C ARG A 185 -16.05 6.91 -29.37
N GLY A 186 -16.05 5.61 -29.65
CA GLY A 186 -16.65 5.04 -30.86
C GLY A 186 -18.15 5.35 -30.95
N LEU A 187 -18.89 5.12 -29.87
CA LEU A 187 -20.32 5.44 -29.77
C LEU A 187 -20.58 6.95 -29.91
N ASN A 188 -19.76 7.79 -29.28
CA ASN A 188 -19.90 9.23 -29.41
C ASN A 188 -19.69 9.68 -30.86
N HIS A 189 -18.73 9.06 -31.57
CA HIS A 189 -18.50 9.37 -32.98
C HIS A 189 -19.66 8.91 -33.87
N SER A 190 -20.19 7.71 -33.65
CA SER A 190 -21.33 7.19 -34.44
C SER A 190 -22.59 8.02 -34.19
N LEU A 191 -22.91 8.32 -32.93
CA LEU A 191 -24.06 9.16 -32.57
C LEU A 191 -23.90 10.58 -33.11
N SER A 192 -22.71 11.17 -33.01
CA SER A 192 -22.43 12.49 -33.58
C SER A 192 -22.63 12.50 -35.10
N TYR A 193 -22.15 11.46 -35.79
CA TYR A 193 -22.36 11.27 -37.22
C TYR A 193 -23.84 11.16 -37.58
N ASP A 194 -24.59 10.30 -36.87
CA ASP A 194 -26.03 10.10 -37.11
C ASP A 194 -26.81 11.39 -36.86
N VAL A 195 -26.51 12.11 -35.78
CA VAL A 195 -27.13 13.41 -35.48
C VAL A 195 -26.82 14.43 -36.57
N ALA A 196 -25.59 14.48 -37.07
CA ALA A 196 -25.23 15.37 -38.18
C ALA A 196 -25.99 15.02 -39.47
N LEU A 197 -26.11 13.72 -39.79
CA LEU A 197 -26.87 13.25 -40.95
C LEU A 197 -28.36 13.54 -40.83
N HIS A 198 -28.95 13.35 -39.65
CA HIS A 198 -30.34 13.73 -39.42
C HIS A 198 -30.55 15.24 -39.50
N ARG A 199 -29.57 16.03 -39.06
CA ARG A 199 -29.62 17.49 -39.15
C ARG A 199 -29.65 17.97 -40.60
N THR A 200 -28.85 17.37 -41.49
CA THR A 200 -28.88 17.72 -42.92
C THR A 200 -30.19 17.28 -43.57
N ARG A 201 -30.66 16.05 -43.32
CA ARG A 201 -31.96 15.57 -43.83
C ARG A 201 -33.12 16.46 -43.39
N LEU A 202 -33.13 16.91 -42.14
CA LEU A 202 -34.16 17.83 -41.63
C LEU A 202 -34.08 19.21 -42.30
N GLN A 203 -32.88 19.69 -42.61
CA GLN A 203 -32.70 20.94 -43.37
C GLN A 203 -33.23 20.79 -44.80
N ASP A 204 -32.91 19.70 -45.48
CA ASP A 204 -33.39 19.42 -46.84
C ASP A 204 -34.92 19.31 -46.88
N LEU A 205 -35.51 18.56 -45.93
CA LEU A 205 -36.97 18.44 -45.81
C LEU A 205 -37.61 19.79 -45.52
N ARG A 206 -36.99 20.65 -44.70
CA ARG A 206 -37.51 21.99 -44.43
C ARG A 206 -37.57 22.83 -45.70
N VAL A 207 -36.55 22.76 -46.56
CA VAL A 207 -36.53 23.47 -47.85
C VAL A 207 -37.59 22.93 -48.80
N LEU A 208 -37.76 21.60 -48.88
CA LEU A 208 -38.80 21.00 -49.70
C LEU A 208 -40.20 21.42 -49.24
N VAL A 209 -40.46 21.41 -47.93
CA VAL A 209 -41.73 21.85 -47.36
C VAL A 209 -41.96 23.34 -47.60
N SER A 210 -40.94 24.20 -47.45
CA SER A 210 -41.10 25.63 -47.75
C SER A 210 -41.45 25.87 -49.21
N ASN A 211 -40.75 25.20 -50.14
CA ASN A 211 -41.02 25.33 -51.57
C ASN A 211 -42.42 24.84 -51.93
N ALA A 212 -42.80 23.65 -51.45
CA ALA A 212 -44.13 23.10 -51.67
C ALA A 212 -45.22 24.01 -51.07
N SER A 213 -44.98 24.58 -49.89
CA SER A 213 -45.92 25.51 -49.28
C SER A 213 -46.07 26.78 -50.13
N GLU A 214 -44.98 27.34 -50.64
CA GLU A 214 -45.01 28.53 -51.49
C GLU A 214 -45.71 28.25 -52.83
N ASP A 215 -45.44 27.10 -53.45
CA ASP A 215 -46.12 26.66 -54.66
C ASP A 215 -47.63 26.51 -54.43
N THR A 216 -48.05 25.92 -53.30
CA THR A 216 -49.49 25.85 -52.97
C THR A 216 -50.11 27.22 -52.76
N HIS A 217 -49.38 28.17 -52.16
CA HIS A 217 -49.83 29.56 -52.04
C HIS A 217 -49.98 30.23 -53.41
N ARG A 218 -49.01 30.07 -54.31
CA ARG A 218 -49.06 30.59 -55.70
C ARG A 218 -50.23 30.02 -56.47
N LEU A 219 -50.47 28.71 -56.38
CA LEU A 219 -51.62 28.05 -57.01
C LEU A 219 -52.95 28.57 -56.47
N ARG A 220 -53.08 28.76 -55.16
CA ARG A 220 -54.30 29.35 -54.57
C ARG A 220 -54.54 30.77 -55.06
N LEU A 221 -53.51 31.61 -55.13
CA LEU A 221 -53.64 32.97 -55.66
C LEU A 221 -54.07 32.97 -57.13
N ALA A 222 -53.47 32.09 -57.95
CA ALA A 222 -53.87 31.93 -59.34
C ALA A 222 -55.32 31.43 -59.48
N HIS A 223 -55.73 30.48 -58.64
CA HIS A 223 -57.10 29.97 -58.62
C HIS A 223 -58.12 31.06 -58.26
N VAL A 224 -57.86 31.83 -57.21
CA VAL A 224 -58.70 32.98 -56.82
C VAL A 224 -58.78 34.03 -57.94
N GLY A 225 -57.66 34.32 -58.61
CA GLY A 225 -57.63 35.23 -59.75
C GLY A 225 -58.50 34.72 -60.91
N MET A 226 -58.38 33.44 -61.25
CA MET A 226 -59.20 32.80 -62.30
C MET A 226 -60.69 32.80 -61.93
N GLU A 227 -61.05 32.50 -60.68
CA GLU A 227 -62.45 32.58 -60.22
C GLU A 227 -63.00 34.00 -60.35
N LEU A 228 -62.21 35.02 -60.01
CA LEU A 228 -62.62 36.41 -60.18
C LEU A 228 -62.83 36.76 -61.65
N GLN A 229 -61.92 36.32 -62.53
CA GLN A 229 -62.06 36.51 -63.97
C GLN A 229 -63.33 35.82 -64.49
N LEU A 230 -63.58 34.56 -64.11
CA LEU A 230 -64.81 33.85 -64.50
C LEU A 230 -66.07 34.58 -63.99
N LYS A 231 -66.06 35.12 -62.78
CA LYS A 231 -67.17 35.93 -62.27
C LYS A 231 -67.40 37.20 -63.08
N GLN A 232 -66.33 37.88 -63.52
CA GLN A 232 -66.43 39.05 -64.39
C GLN A 232 -66.99 38.69 -65.77
N GLU A 233 -66.50 37.62 -66.38
CA GLU A 233 -67.00 37.13 -67.68
C GLU A 233 -68.47 36.71 -67.58
N LEU A 234 -68.87 36.01 -66.52
CA LEU A 234 -70.27 35.67 -66.26
C LEU A 234 -71.13 36.93 -66.05
N ALA A 235 -70.62 37.95 -65.37
CA ALA A 235 -71.33 39.22 -65.20
C ALA A 235 -71.52 39.95 -66.55
N MET A 236 -70.50 39.96 -67.42
CA MET A 236 -70.62 40.52 -68.78
C MET A 236 -71.63 39.73 -69.61
N LEU A 237 -71.56 38.39 -69.57
CA LEU A 237 -72.51 37.54 -70.28
C LEU A 237 -73.95 37.79 -69.81
N ASN A 238 -74.16 37.86 -68.48
CA ASN A 238 -75.46 38.18 -67.91
C ASN A 238 -75.97 39.56 -68.37
N ALA A 239 -75.11 40.58 -68.39
CA ALA A 239 -75.46 41.91 -68.91
C ALA A 239 -75.90 41.85 -70.39
N VAL A 240 -75.11 41.16 -71.24
CA VAL A 240 -75.46 40.96 -72.65
C VAL A 240 -76.78 40.18 -72.80
N THR A 241 -77.03 39.16 -71.97
CA THR A 241 -78.28 38.41 -72.04
C THR A 241 -79.49 39.24 -71.60
N GLU A 242 -79.36 40.08 -70.58
CA GLU A 242 -80.45 41.00 -70.20
C GLU A 242 -80.68 42.07 -71.26
N ASP A 243 -79.63 42.63 -71.88
CA ASP A 243 -79.75 43.57 -73.00
C ASP A 243 -80.46 42.93 -74.21
N LEU A 244 -80.09 41.70 -74.56
CA LEU A 244 -80.76 40.93 -75.62
C LEU A 244 -82.22 40.65 -75.25
N ARG A 245 -82.49 40.26 -73.99
CA ARG A 245 -83.84 40.03 -73.49
C ARG A 245 -84.69 41.31 -73.54
N LEU A 246 -84.10 42.46 -73.23
CA LEU A 246 -84.75 43.76 -73.33
C LEU A 246 -85.10 44.07 -74.80
N LYS A 247 -84.15 43.86 -75.72
CA LYS A 247 -84.36 44.04 -77.16
C LYS A 247 -85.42 43.08 -77.72
N ASP A 248 -85.44 41.82 -77.28
CA ASP A 248 -86.47 40.85 -77.66
C ASP A 248 -87.84 41.25 -77.13
N TRP A 249 -87.90 41.81 -75.91
CA TRP A 249 -89.14 42.38 -75.36
C TRP A 249 -89.60 43.61 -76.17
N GLU A 250 -88.70 44.53 -76.50
CA GLU A 250 -88.99 45.68 -77.38
C GLU A 250 -89.49 45.23 -78.76
N HIS A 251 -88.84 44.22 -79.36
CA HIS A 251 -89.28 43.59 -80.60
C HIS A 251 -90.67 42.94 -80.46
N SER A 252 -90.92 42.21 -79.37
CA SER A 252 -92.21 41.59 -79.11
C SER A 252 -93.33 42.62 -78.89
N VAL A 253 -93.03 43.76 -78.26
CA VAL A 253 -93.96 44.89 -78.11
C VAL A 253 -94.23 45.56 -79.47
N ALA A 254 -93.20 45.77 -80.29
CA ALA A 254 -93.34 46.28 -81.65
C ALA A 254 -94.21 45.35 -82.52
N LEU A 255 -93.96 44.04 -82.45
CA LEU A 255 -94.78 43.02 -83.13
C LEU A 255 -96.22 42.98 -82.59
N ARG A 256 -96.44 43.16 -81.27
CA ARG A 256 -97.78 43.31 -80.68
C ARG A 256 -98.52 44.54 -81.21
N ASN A 257 -97.84 45.66 -81.39
CA ASN A 257 -98.44 46.87 -81.95
C ASN A 257 -98.80 46.69 -83.44
N ILE A 258 -98.06 45.86 -84.18
CA ILE A 258 -98.38 45.50 -85.58
C ILE A 258 -99.51 44.47 -85.66
N SER A 259 -99.73 43.65 -84.62
CA SER A 259 -100.78 42.61 -84.58
C SER A 259 -102.15 43.07 -84.07
N LEU A 260 -102.43 44.38 -84.09
CA LEU A 260 -103.81 44.90 -84.01
C LEU A 260 -104.67 44.61 -85.27
N ALA A 261 -104.16 43.82 -86.22
CA ALA A 261 -104.95 43.14 -87.24
C ALA A 261 -105.06 41.64 -86.90
N LYS A 262 -106.17 41.26 -86.26
CA LYS A 262 -106.53 39.87 -85.93
C LYS A 262 -106.65 39.03 -87.21
N GLY A 263 -105.62 38.25 -87.53
CA GLY A 263 -105.67 37.20 -88.56
C GLY A 263 -106.41 35.95 -88.05
N PRO A 264 -107.21 35.27 -88.89
CA PRO A 264 -108.00 34.08 -88.52
C PRO A 264 -107.12 32.86 -88.17
N PRO A 265 -107.65 31.89 -87.39
CA PRO A 265 -106.89 30.77 -86.83
C PRO A 265 -106.23 29.89 -87.91
N GLY A 266 -104.94 29.58 -87.72
CA GLY A 266 -104.19 28.69 -88.60
C GLY A 266 -104.69 27.24 -88.52
N PRO A 267 -104.60 26.49 -89.63
CA PRO A 267 -105.12 25.13 -89.74
C PRO A 267 -104.40 24.10 -88.86
N LYS A 268 -105.16 23.06 -88.54
CA LYS A 268 -104.90 21.86 -87.72
C LYS A 268 -103.52 21.25 -87.98
N GLY A 269 -102.75 21.03 -86.91
CA GLY A 269 -101.40 20.45 -86.97
C GLY A 269 -101.41 19.00 -87.48
N ASP A 270 -100.41 18.69 -88.31
CA ASP A 270 -100.14 17.35 -88.81
C ASP A 270 -99.68 16.41 -87.70
N GLN A 271 -100.14 15.17 -87.81
CA GLN A 271 -99.90 14.05 -86.91
C GLN A 271 -98.40 13.73 -86.86
N GLY A 272 -97.77 13.93 -85.69
CA GLY A 272 -96.41 13.50 -85.44
C GLY A 272 -96.32 11.97 -85.33
N ASP A 273 -95.37 11.40 -86.05
CA ASP A 273 -95.08 9.97 -86.16
C ASP A 273 -94.85 9.26 -84.81
N GLU A 274 -95.21 7.97 -84.77
CA GLU A 274 -94.98 7.06 -83.65
C GLU A 274 -93.52 7.10 -83.18
N GLY A 275 -93.33 7.42 -81.89
CA GLY A 275 -92.04 7.30 -81.23
C GLY A 275 -91.57 5.85 -81.21
N ARG A 276 -90.43 5.58 -81.84
CA ARG A 276 -89.74 4.28 -81.84
C ARG A 276 -89.53 3.76 -80.41
N GLU A 277 -89.79 2.47 -80.21
CA GLU A 277 -89.48 1.70 -79.00
C GLU A 277 -88.09 2.05 -78.43
N GLY A 278 -88.05 2.38 -77.13
CA GLY A 278 -86.81 2.62 -76.40
C GLY A 278 -85.95 1.35 -76.38
N ARG A 279 -84.65 1.51 -76.66
CA ARG A 279 -83.68 0.41 -76.62
C ARG A 279 -83.66 -0.23 -75.22
N PRO A 280 -83.49 -1.57 -75.10
CA PRO A 280 -83.37 -2.24 -73.81
C PRO A 280 -82.19 -1.64 -73.00
N GLY A 281 -82.41 -1.49 -71.69
CA GLY A 281 -81.39 -0.96 -70.76
C GLY A 281 -80.10 -1.77 -70.79
N ILE A 282 -78.97 -1.07 -70.67
CA ILE A 282 -77.63 -1.64 -70.64
C ILE A 282 -77.51 -2.58 -69.42
N PRO A 283 -77.04 -3.83 -69.57
CA PRO A 283 -76.81 -4.72 -68.44
C PRO A 283 -75.82 -4.09 -67.44
N GLY A 284 -76.10 -4.20 -66.14
CA GLY A 284 -75.21 -3.69 -65.10
C GLY A 284 -73.80 -4.30 -65.21
N LEU A 285 -72.77 -3.46 -64.97
CA LEU A 285 -71.37 -3.88 -64.95
C LEU A 285 -71.17 -5.07 -63.99
N PRO A 286 -70.40 -6.11 -64.37
CA PRO A 286 -70.05 -7.18 -63.45
C PRO A 286 -69.35 -6.61 -62.22
N GLY A 287 -69.71 -7.09 -61.03
CA GLY A 287 -69.03 -6.70 -59.79
C GLY A 287 -67.52 -6.97 -59.89
N LEU A 288 -66.72 -6.00 -59.45
CA LEU A 288 -65.26 -6.12 -59.40
C LEU A 288 -64.88 -7.37 -58.61
N ARG A 289 -64.11 -8.26 -59.24
CA ARG A 289 -63.52 -9.44 -58.60
C ARG A 289 -62.69 -8.97 -57.40
N GLY A 290 -62.99 -9.48 -56.21
CA GLY A 290 -62.26 -9.15 -54.99
C GLY A 290 -60.75 -9.34 -55.20
N LEU A 291 -59.96 -8.38 -54.72
CA LEU A 291 -58.50 -8.44 -54.74
C LEU A 291 -58.03 -9.77 -54.09
N PRO A 292 -57.06 -10.49 -54.69
CA PRO A 292 -56.45 -11.62 -54.03
C PRO A 292 -55.90 -11.18 -52.67
N GLY A 293 -56.20 -11.92 -51.60
CA GLY A 293 -55.65 -11.62 -50.28
C GLY A 293 -54.13 -11.51 -50.33
N GLU A 294 -53.59 -10.52 -49.63
CA GLU A 294 -52.14 -10.31 -49.55
C GLU A 294 -51.46 -11.61 -49.11
N ARG A 295 -50.41 -12.00 -49.83
CA ARG A 295 -49.58 -13.15 -49.47
C ARG A 295 -49.00 -12.87 -48.09
N GLY A 296 -49.32 -13.72 -47.12
CA GLY A 296 -48.79 -13.62 -45.75
C GLY A 296 -47.27 -13.46 -45.77
N THR A 297 -46.77 -12.57 -44.91
CA THR A 297 -45.34 -12.32 -44.75
C THR A 297 -44.60 -13.63 -44.45
N PRO A 298 -43.37 -13.83 -44.97
CA PRO A 298 -42.58 -15.00 -44.63
C PRO A 298 -42.43 -15.10 -43.11
N GLY A 299 -42.65 -16.29 -42.56
CA GLY A 299 -42.45 -16.55 -41.14
C GLY A 299 -41.04 -16.12 -40.71
N LEU A 300 -40.94 -15.49 -39.54
CA LEU A 300 -39.67 -15.08 -38.95
C LEU A 300 -38.70 -16.28 -38.92
N PRO A 301 -37.40 -16.07 -39.22
CA PRO A 301 -36.39 -17.11 -39.07
C PRO A 301 -36.48 -17.71 -37.66
N GLY A 302 -36.48 -19.04 -37.57
CA GLY A 302 -36.51 -19.73 -36.29
C GLY A 302 -35.35 -19.28 -35.39
N PRO A 303 -35.54 -19.22 -34.07
CA PRO A 303 -34.49 -18.80 -33.15
C PRO A 303 -33.25 -19.69 -33.36
N LYS A 304 -32.07 -19.05 -33.38
CA LYS A 304 -30.79 -19.75 -33.43
C LYS A 304 -30.73 -20.71 -32.25
N GLY A 305 -30.44 -21.99 -32.52
CA GLY A 305 -30.37 -23.02 -31.48
C GLY A 305 -29.36 -22.64 -30.40
N ASP A 306 -29.72 -22.94 -29.15
CA ASP A 306 -28.91 -22.65 -27.97
C ASP A 306 -27.49 -23.21 -28.11
N ASP A 307 -26.49 -22.40 -27.82
CA ASP A 307 -25.10 -22.83 -27.75
C ASP A 307 -24.97 -23.94 -26.68
N GLY A 308 -24.20 -24.99 -27.03
CA GLY A 308 -24.04 -26.18 -26.19
C GLY A 308 -23.60 -25.84 -24.76
N LYS A 309 -24.23 -26.47 -23.78
CA LYS A 309 -23.93 -26.30 -22.35
C LYS A 309 -22.43 -26.52 -22.10
N LEU A 310 -21.79 -25.48 -21.55
CA LEU A 310 -20.43 -25.53 -21.02
C LEU A 310 -20.32 -26.67 -20.00
N GLY A 311 -19.28 -27.50 -20.11
CA GLY A 311 -19.04 -28.64 -19.23
C GLY A 311 -19.02 -28.22 -17.75
N ALA A 312 -19.54 -29.08 -16.87
CA ALA A 312 -19.67 -28.81 -15.44
C ALA A 312 -18.33 -28.37 -14.83
N THR A 313 -18.34 -27.21 -14.18
CA THR A 313 -17.24 -26.71 -13.35
C THR A 313 -16.88 -27.76 -12.30
N GLY A 314 -15.61 -28.13 -12.23
CA GLY A 314 -15.13 -29.07 -11.20
C GLY A 314 -15.49 -28.62 -9.78
N PRO A 315 -15.69 -29.56 -8.84
CA PRO A 315 -16.15 -29.22 -7.49
C PRO A 315 -15.19 -28.23 -6.82
N MET A 316 -15.78 -27.22 -6.19
CA MET A 316 -15.08 -26.18 -5.44
C MET A 316 -14.21 -26.82 -4.36
N GLY A 317 -12.91 -26.47 -4.33
CA GLY A 317 -11.99 -26.91 -3.28
C GLY A 317 -12.52 -26.57 -1.89
N MET A 318 -12.35 -27.51 -0.95
CA MET A 318 -12.85 -27.37 0.43
C MET A 318 -12.32 -26.09 1.09
N ARG A 319 -13.22 -25.37 1.76
CA ARG A 319 -12.92 -24.15 2.52
C ARG A 319 -11.91 -24.48 3.62
N GLY A 320 -10.80 -23.76 3.66
CA GLY A 320 -9.79 -23.91 4.73
C GLY A 320 -10.39 -23.72 6.11
N PHE A 321 -9.89 -24.51 7.08
CA PHE A 321 -10.33 -24.46 8.48
C PHE A 321 -10.14 -23.06 9.08
N LYS A 322 -11.15 -22.62 9.84
CA LYS A 322 -11.13 -21.35 10.59
C LYS A 322 -10.05 -21.45 11.68
N GLY A 323 -9.11 -20.50 11.69
CA GLY A 323 -8.03 -20.47 12.69
C GLY A 323 -8.57 -20.42 14.12
N ASP A 324 -7.84 -21.07 15.02
CA ASP A 324 -8.19 -21.20 16.43
C ASP A 324 -8.32 -19.84 17.14
N ARG A 325 -9.29 -19.77 18.06
CA ARG A 325 -9.58 -18.59 18.87
C ARG A 325 -8.41 -18.36 19.83
N GLY A 326 -7.83 -17.16 19.80
CA GLY A 326 -6.73 -16.77 20.71
C GLY A 326 -7.08 -16.97 22.19
N ALA A 327 -6.05 -17.29 22.98
CA ALA A 327 -6.16 -17.58 24.40
C ALA A 327 -6.82 -16.45 25.19
N LYS A 328 -7.64 -16.83 26.18
CA LYS A 328 -8.38 -15.94 27.08
C LYS A 328 -7.39 -15.15 27.94
N GLY A 329 -7.47 -13.82 27.91
CA GLY A 329 -6.64 -12.94 28.74
C GLY A 329 -6.80 -13.23 30.23
N GLU A 330 -5.69 -13.12 30.95
CA GLU A 330 -5.59 -13.39 32.38
C GLU A 330 -6.37 -12.38 33.24
N LYS A 331 -6.72 -12.85 34.43
CA LYS A 331 -7.62 -12.24 35.40
C LYS A 331 -6.95 -11.05 36.11
N GLY A 332 -7.54 -9.87 36.02
CA GLY A 332 -7.15 -8.73 36.85
C GLY A 332 -7.49 -8.97 38.34
N GLU A 333 -6.52 -8.73 39.20
CA GLU A 333 -6.63 -8.82 40.65
C GLU A 333 -7.45 -7.68 41.27
N LYS A 334 -7.77 -7.90 42.54
CA LYS A 334 -8.82 -7.34 43.39
C LYS A 334 -8.50 -5.95 43.94
N GLY A 335 -9.52 -5.12 44.13
CA GLY A 335 -9.49 -3.93 45.00
C GLY A 335 -10.75 -3.87 45.87
N ASP A 336 -10.56 -3.66 47.17
CA ASP A 336 -11.47 -3.94 48.28
C ASP A 336 -12.58 -2.88 48.56
N ARG A 337 -13.69 -3.39 49.12
CA ARG A 337 -14.70 -2.85 50.08
C ARG A 337 -14.81 -1.33 50.35
N ALA A 338 -16.04 -0.83 50.24
CA ALA A 338 -16.90 -0.14 51.26
C ALA A 338 -18.27 0.15 50.58
N GLY A 339 -19.47 -0.19 51.09
CA GLY A 339 -20.18 0.42 52.23
C GLY A 339 -20.31 1.94 52.00
N ASP A 340 -21.43 2.64 51.85
CA ASP A 340 -22.84 2.51 52.23
C ASP A 340 -23.65 3.47 51.30
N ALA A 341 -24.83 3.10 50.84
CA ALA A 341 -26.11 3.65 51.31
C ALA A 341 -26.11 5.13 51.74
N SER A 342 -26.61 6.02 50.88
CA SER A 342 -27.63 7.02 51.20
C SER A 342 -27.89 7.93 50.00
N LYS A 343 -29.02 7.67 49.33
CA LYS A 343 -29.77 8.72 48.63
C LYS A 343 -30.46 9.52 49.72
N ASP A 344 -30.05 10.76 49.94
CA ASP A 344 -30.94 11.84 50.37
C ASP A 344 -30.20 13.19 50.35
N SER A 345 -30.98 14.24 50.10
CA SER A 345 -30.63 15.68 50.14
C SER A 345 -30.13 16.34 48.84
N LEU A 346 -31.01 16.31 47.84
CA LEU A 346 -31.24 17.52 47.04
C LEU A 346 -31.96 18.53 47.94
N LEU A 347 -31.23 19.47 48.56
CA LEU A 347 -31.68 20.81 48.98
C LEU A 347 -30.67 21.41 49.97
N GLY A 348 -30.02 22.51 49.58
CA GLY A 348 -29.52 23.48 50.57
C GLY A 348 -28.15 24.08 50.25
N SER A 349 -28.15 25.40 50.05
CA SER A 349 -27.02 26.34 50.14
C SER A 349 -25.94 26.24 49.06
N TRP A 350 -25.70 27.23 48.17
CA TRP A 350 -25.71 28.68 48.37
C TRP A 350 -25.26 29.07 49.79
N ASP A 351 -23.96 28.98 50.04
CA ASP A 351 -23.23 30.00 50.79
C ASP A 351 -21.73 29.68 50.83
N LYS A 352 -20.91 30.74 50.81
CA LYS A 352 -19.44 30.76 50.89
C LYS A 352 -18.66 30.61 49.59
N VAL A 353 -19.00 31.48 48.64
CA VAL A 353 -17.97 32.39 48.11
C VAL A 353 -18.05 33.65 48.97
N LEU A 354 -16.90 34.11 49.48
CA LEU A 354 -16.63 35.31 50.29
C LEU A 354 -16.50 35.12 51.80
N ALA A 355 -15.48 35.81 52.31
CA ALA A 355 -15.05 36.00 53.70
C ALA A 355 -14.30 34.80 54.28
N GLN A 356 -13.00 34.66 53.96
CA GLN A 356 -11.86 35.36 54.61
C GLN A 356 -11.58 34.81 56.00
N GLY A 357 -10.30 34.55 56.26
CA GLY A 357 -9.80 34.49 57.63
C GLY A 357 -9.88 33.11 58.24
#